data_AF-S4PMJ0-F1
#
_entry.id   AF-S4PMJ0-F1
#
_cell.length_a   1.000
_cell.length_b   1.000
_cell.length_c   1.000
_cell.angle_alpha   90.00
_cell.angle_beta   90.00
_cell.angle_gamma   90.00
#
_symmetry.space_group_name_H-M   'P 1'
#
loop_
_entity.id
_entity.type
_entity.pdbx_description
1 polymer ?
#
loop_
_entity_poly.entity_id
_entity_poly.type
_entity_poly.pdbx_seq_one_letter_code
_entity_poly.pdbx_strand_id
1 'polypeptide(L)' 'EGDVNCVVWDASLVLAKYLETMCQSKPDFLSGVRVLELGSGLGVVGLTAATLGAQVTLTDLPEALPLLRINITENKSKIA' A
#
# COMPACT_ATOMS: atom_id res chain seq x y z
N GLU A 1 26.33 -2.15 -0.23
CA GLU A 1 25.15 -1.78 -1.04
C GLU A 1 24.01 -1.50 -0.07
N GLY A 2 23.22 -0.45 -0.29
CA GLY A 2 22.17 -0.06 0.65
C GLY A 2 20.88 -0.80 0.34
N ASP A 3 20.31 -1.50 1.32
CA ASP A 3 19.01 -2.17 1.21
C ASP A 3 17.88 -1.14 1.09
N VAL A 4 17.67 -0.61 -0.11
CA VAL A 4 16.59 0.34 -0.44
C VAL A 4 15.19 -0.28 -0.30
N ASN A 5 15.11 -1.60 -0.18
CA ASN A 5 13.86 -2.35 -0.03
C ASN A 5 13.31 -2.34 1.40
N CYS A 6 14.06 -1.82 2.36
CA CYS A 6 13.71 -1.83 3.79
C CYS A 6 13.30 -0.45 4.33
N VAL A 7 13.16 0.56 3.47
CA VAL A 7 12.90 1.95 3.88
C VAL A 7 11.54 2.40 3.37
N VAL A 8 10.79 3.09 4.23
CA VAL A 8 9.61 3.84 3.81
C VAL A 8 10.07 5.14 3.19
N TRP A 9 9.80 5.33 1.90
CA TRP A 9 10.15 6.55 1.18
C TRP A 9 9.15 7.67 1.47
N ASP A 10 9.60 8.91 1.58
CA ASP A 10 8.72 10.06 1.85
C ASP A 10 7.54 10.17 0.89
N ALA A 11 7.77 9.88 -0.39
CA ALA A 11 6.72 9.87 -1.42
C ALA A 11 5.58 8.90 -1.11
N SER A 12 5.89 7.74 -0.49
CA SER A 12 4.88 6.75 -0.11
C SER A 12 3.98 7.26 1.02
N LEU A 13 4.54 8.01 1.99
CA LEU A 13 3.77 8.64 3.06
C LEU A 13 2.87 9.74 2.52
N VAL A 14 3.39 10.58 1.62
CA VAL A 14 2.63 11.65 0.96
C VAL A 14 1.45 11.07 0.18
N LEU A 15 1.68 10.03 -0.62
CA LEU A 15 0.63 9.41 -1.42
C LEU A 15 -0.41 8.68 -0.55
N ALA A 16 0.01 7.95 0.49
CA ALA A 16 -0.91 7.33 1.43
C ALA A 16 -1.83 8.36 2.10
N LYS A 17 -1.26 9.49 2.57
CA LYS A 17 -2.04 10.58 3.17
C LYS A 17 -2.99 11.25 2.17
N TYR A 18 -2.56 11.38 0.92
CA TYR A 18 -3.40 11.90 -0.15
C TYR A 18 -4.62 10.99 -0.39
N LEU A 19 -4.44 9.67 -0.49
CA LEU A 19 -5.54 8.73 -0.67
C LEU A 19 -6.54 8.77 0.49
N GLU A 20 -6.05 8.84 1.73
CA GLU A 20 -6.89 9.02 2.92
C GLU A 20 -7.71 10.32 2.81
N THR A 21 -7.07 11.43 2.47
CA THR A 21 -7.73 12.75 2.33
C THR A 21 -8.80 12.72 1.23
N MET A 22 -8.53 12.03 0.12
CA MET A 22 -9.52 11.85 -0.95
C MET A 22 -10.72 11.05 -0.47
N CYS A 23 -10.51 9.96 0.27
CA CYS A 23 -11.60 9.16 0.83
C CYS A 23 -12.40 9.90 1.92
N GLN A 24 -11.77 10.80 2.69
CA GLN A 24 -12.51 11.67 3.61
C GLN A 24 -13.50 12.59 2.87
N SER A 25 -13.11 13.11 1.70
CA SER A 25 -13.98 13.96 0.87
C SER A 25 -15.01 13.16 0.05
N LYS A 26 -14.67 11.93 -0.33
CA LYS A 26 -15.46 11.03 -1.18
C LYS A 26 -15.30 9.60 -0.64
N PRO A 27 -16.17 9.15 0.30
CA PRO A 27 -16.01 7.87 0.99
C PRO A 27 -15.87 6.66 0.06
N ASP A 28 -16.55 6.67 -1.10
CA ASP A 28 -16.52 5.57 -2.05
C ASP A 28 -15.40 5.66 -3.10
N PHE A 29 -14.44 6.59 -2.95
CA PHE A 29 -13.39 6.84 -3.94
C PHE A 29 -12.57 5.59 -4.28
N LEU A 30 -12.32 4.72 -3.29
CA LEU A 30 -11.56 3.47 -3.47
C LEU A 30 -12.39 2.20 -3.22
N SER A 31 -13.63 2.34 -2.75
CA SER A 31 -14.49 1.19 -2.41
C SER A 31 -14.75 0.29 -3.61
N GLY A 32 -14.31 -0.97 -3.54
CA GLY A 32 -14.46 -1.96 -4.60
C GLY A 32 -13.59 -1.73 -5.84
N VAL A 33 -12.72 -0.71 -5.84
CA VAL A 33 -11.83 -0.40 -6.96
C VAL A 33 -10.67 -1.40 -7.00
N ARG A 34 -10.34 -1.91 -8.19
CA ARG A 34 -9.15 -2.75 -8.37
C ARG A 34 -7.92 -1.88 -8.59
N VAL A 35 -6.92 -2.03 -7.73
CA VAL A 35 -5.67 -1.24 -7.75
C VAL A 35 -4.49 -2.17 -7.96
N LEU A 36 -3.57 -1.78 -8.85
CA LEU A 36 -2.26 -2.41 -9.03
C LEU A 36 -1.20 -1.39 -8.61
N GLU A 37 -0.36 -1.75 -7.64
CA GLU A 37 0.80 -0.95 -7.24
C GLU A 37 2.07 -1.55 -7.84
N LEU A 38 2.87 -0.72 -8.51
CA LEU A 38 4.16 -1.09 -9.10
C LEU A 38 5.29 -0.52 -8.25
N GLY A 39 6.22 -1.37 -7.81
CA GLY A 39 7.31 -0.96 -6.92
C GLY A 39 6.80 -0.67 -5.51
N SER A 40 6.03 -1.59 -4.94
CA SER A 40 5.38 -1.45 -3.63
C SER A 40 6.37 -1.24 -2.47
N GLY A 41 7.61 -1.72 -2.57
CA GLY A 41 8.58 -1.77 -1.49
C GLY A 41 8.00 -2.46 -0.26
N LEU A 42 7.75 -1.68 0.79
CA LEU A 42 7.11 -2.15 2.03
C LEU A 42 5.57 -2.22 1.97
N GLY A 43 4.95 -1.77 0.87
CA GLY A 43 3.51 -1.86 0.59
C GLY A 43 2.67 -0.76 1.23
N VAL A 44 3.27 0.34 1.71
CA VAL A 44 2.56 1.38 2.49
C VAL A 44 1.34 1.95 1.74
N VAL A 45 1.51 2.31 0.47
CA VAL A 45 0.42 2.95 -0.30
C VAL A 45 -0.66 1.94 -0.64
N GLY A 46 -0.29 0.78 -1.19
CA GLY A 46 -1.27 -0.21 -1.56
C GLY A 46 -1.99 -0.83 -0.36
N LEU A 47 -1.33 -1.02 0.79
CA LEU A 47 -2.00 -1.40 2.04
C LEU A 47 -2.97 -0.32 2.52
N THR A 48 -2.59 0.96 2.43
CA THR A 48 -3.49 2.08 2.73
C THR A 48 -4.72 2.03 1.82
N ALA A 49 -4.53 1.87 0.51
CA ALA A 49 -5.64 1.72 -0.43
C ALA A 49 -6.55 0.53 -0.08
N ALA A 50 -5.98 -0.59 0.34
CA ALA A 50 -6.73 -1.77 0.76
C ALA A 50 -7.56 -1.52 2.04
N THR A 51 -7.00 -0.79 3.02
CA THR A 51 -7.77 -0.37 4.21
C THR A 51 -8.91 0.60 3.89
N LEU A 52 -8.83 1.30 2.75
CA LEU A 52 -9.85 2.21 2.23
C LEU A 52 -10.85 1.51 1.30
N GLY A 53 -10.85 0.17 1.26
CA GLY A 53 -11.86 -0.63 0.53
C GLY A 53 -11.47 -1.04 -0.89
N ALA A 54 -10.24 -0.76 -1.33
CA ALA A 54 -9.76 -1.22 -2.63
C ALA A 54 -9.37 -2.70 -2.64
N GLN A 55 -9.52 -3.35 -3.79
CA GLN A 55 -8.95 -4.67 -4.07
C GLN A 55 -7.56 -4.50 -4.67
N VAL A 56 -6.53 -4.71 -3.86
CA VAL A 56 -5.16 -4.32 -4.22
C VAL A 56 -4.30 -5.52 -4.60
N THR A 57 -3.57 -5.38 -5.71
CA THR A 57 -2.45 -6.25 -6.08
C THR A 57 -1.15 -5.46 -5.91
N LEU A 58 -0.29 -5.92 -5.00
CA LEU A 58 1.02 -5.32 -4.73
C LEU A 58 2.09 -6.04 -5.56
N THR A 59 2.98 -5.29 -6.21
CA THR A 59 4.05 -5.86 -7.02
C THR A 59 5.37 -5.18 -6.76
N ASP A 60 6.44 -5.98 -6.75
CA ASP A 60 7.81 -5.52 -6.65
C ASP A 60 8.76 -6.60 -7.21
N LEU A 61 10.06 -6.33 -7.19
CA LEU A 61 11.10 -7.30 -7.51
C LEU A 61 11.12 -8.46 -6.49
N PRO A 62 11.60 -9.65 -6.88
CA PRO A 62 11.58 -10.84 -6.03
C PRO A 62 12.17 -10.65 -4.63
N GLU A 63 13.18 -9.79 -4.48
CA GLU A 63 13.90 -9.52 -3.25
C GLU A 63 13.05 -8.76 -2.21
N ALA A 64 12.08 -7.95 -2.66
CA ALA A 64 11.18 -7.20 -1.79
C ALA A 64 9.95 -8.02 -1.34
N LEU A 65 9.59 -9.06 -2.09
CA LEU A 65 8.39 -9.87 -1.83
C LEU A 65 8.34 -10.50 -0.42
N PRO A 66 9.43 -10.99 0.19
CA PRO A 66 9.38 -11.55 1.54
C PRO A 66 8.92 -10.52 2.59
N LEU A 67 9.49 -9.31 2.57
CA LEU A 67 9.12 -8.23 3.50
C LEU A 67 7.71 -7.71 3.21
N LEU A 68 7.36 -7.55 1.94
CA LEU A 68 6.02 -7.15 1.53
C LEU A 68 4.95 -8.12 2.04
N ARG A 69 5.19 -9.44 1.97
CA ARG A 69 4.28 -10.47 2.51
C ARG A 69 4.14 -10.41 4.04
N ILE A 70 5.22 -10.12 4.75
CA ILE A 70 5.17 -9.91 6.21
C ILE A 70 4.28 -8.70 6.51
N ASN A 71 4.49 -7.57 5.83
CA ASN A 71 3.68 -6.36 6.05
C ASN A 71 2.20 -6.57 5.73
N ILE A 72 1.87 -7.32 4.67
CA ILE A 72 0.48 -7.72 4.39
C ILE A 72 -0.10 -8.54 5.55
N THR A 73 0.66 -9.51 6.06
CA THR A 73 0.20 -10.42 7.13
C THR A 73 -0.06 -9.66 8.43
N GLU A 74 0.88 -8.80 8.84
CA GLU A 74 0.78 -8.00 10.07
C GLU A 74 -0.35 -6.97 10.01
N ASN A 75 -0.72 -6.49 8.82
CA ASN A 75 -1.80 -5.52 8.64
C ASN A 75 -3.13 -6.14 8.20
N LYS A 76 -3.22 -7.48 8.11
CA LYS A 76 -4.40 -8.16 7.57
C LYS A 76 -5.70 -7.83 8.30
N SER A 77 -5.64 -7.54 9.60
CA SER A 77 -6.81 -7.15 10.40
C SER A 77 -7.31 -5.72 10.13
N LYS A 78 -6.52 -4.90 9.43
CA LYS A 78 -6.86 -3.52 9.06
C LYS A 78 -7.32 -3.38 7.61
N ILE A 79 -7.12 -4.40 6.78
CA ILE A 79 -7.53 -4.43 5.39
C ILE A 79 -9.01 -4.80 5.33
N ALA A 80 -9.78 -4.07 4.51
CA ALA A 80 -11.21 -4.27 4.32
C ALA A 80 -11.55 -5.52 3.50
#